data_AF-A0A2H5WUA1-F1
#
_entry.id   AF-A0A2H5WUA1-F1
#
_cell.length_a   1.000
_cell.length_b   1.000
_cell.length_c   1.000
_cell.angle_alpha   90.00
_cell.angle_beta   90.00
_cell.angle_gamma   90.00
#
_symmetry.space_group_name_H-M   'P 1'
#
loop_
_entity.id
_entity.type
_entity.pdbx_description
1 polymer ?
#
loop_
_entity_poly.entity_id
_entity_poly.type
_entity_poly.pdbx_seq_one_letter_code
_entity_poly.pdbx_strand_id
1 'polypeptide(L)'
;MLFGVALGIRLIGIGWGLPNAQHHFSYHPDEWLVLAVSYLNLNPYAGDWLPHFYNYGSLPLYLWSVWLHWLTAVGVLPVLPDNPDALQVAEWRAASHFWARVLVALMGAGASLIVARAMARLAGKWAGWVAGLAMAFAPAFVVHSRFQTVDVPATFFVALTLWSSVVLFSSARPMRTLMWGAVWAGCAAGCKYNAGLALLAPLVSLWLQARTERWISGRLLGWTAGAIAVAMGAFLLTCPGAWAEPQVFWRDFRYELFHVQRGHGEIFTQTGPGWLFHLHPNMTTGFGMLPLVLSLLGWLIVGIRHREGVGILVASLAYFALIGAAEVRFMRYTFPLFPMLAMGLGWLASPALAKYHPVFVKSVVGASFVALGWQLVWTAALTACMLRPDPREQALRWFESHVPAGRTIAFPTVPWFYTPPFYPDTGELRWQDRLRLMQEAHSPYRLIALAPPEWDAEALQRVQPDYVVISDFEERDVKRIGRADYRAFTAILRRDYRLVRVFRNDLHPLIRADALPHDLLYICPAVRVYAAK
;
A
#
# COMPACT_ATOMS: atom_id res chain seq x y z
N MET A 1 -1.62 -13.60 -21.61
CA MET A 1 -2.90 -12.85 -21.49
C MET A 1 -3.14 -12.32 -20.08
N LEU A 2 -3.35 -13.14 -19.02
CA LEU A 2 -3.65 -12.62 -17.65
C LEU A 2 -2.66 -11.57 -17.13
N PHE A 3 -1.35 -11.86 -17.21
CA PHE A 3 -0.32 -10.92 -16.78
C PHE A 3 -0.39 -9.58 -17.51
N GLY A 4 -0.62 -9.60 -18.82
CA GLY A 4 -0.75 -8.38 -19.63
C GLY A 4 -1.96 -7.55 -19.23
N VAL A 5 -3.11 -8.18 -18.94
CA VAL A 5 -4.30 -7.48 -18.41
C VAL A 5 -4.01 -6.87 -17.04
N ALA A 6 -3.42 -7.66 -16.13
CA ALA A 6 -3.10 -7.20 -14.78
C ALA A 6 -2.08 -6.06 -14.76
N LEU A 7 -1.08 -6.12 -15.64
CA LEU A 7 -0.08 -5.07 -15.81
C LEU A 7 -0.69 -3.83 -16.47
N GLY A 8 -1.44 -3.99 -17.56
CA GLY A 8 -2.06 -2.88 -18.28
C GLY A 8 -2.92 -2.01 -17.37
N ILE A 9 -3.76 -2.62 -16.52
CA ILE A 9 -4.55 -1.88 -15.53
C ILE A 9 -3.67 -1.10 -14.56
N ARG A 10 -2.57 -1.69 -14.07
CA ARG A 10 -1.66 -1.04 -13.12
C ARG A 10 -0.88 0.12 -13.75
N LEU A 11 -0.62 0.09 -15.05
CA LEU A 11 0.06 1.19 -15.75
C LEU A 11 -0.85 2.41 -15.99
N ILE A 12 -2.16 2.22 -16.09
CA ILE A 12 -3.10 3.36 -16.23
C ILE A 12 -3.12 4.16 -14.93
N GLY A 13 -2.76 5.45 -15.00
CA GLY A 13 -2.69 6.34 -13.83
C GLY A 13 -1.40 6.22 -13.01
N ILE A 14 -0.39 5.49 -13.49
CA ILE A 14 0.89 5.31 -12.78
C ILE A 14 1.68 6.63 -12.60
N GLY A 15 1.40 7.64 -13.42
CA GLY A 15 2.01 8.97 -13.33
C GLY A 15 1.36 9.92 -12.33
N TRP A 16 0.34 9.47 -11.60
CA TRP A 16 -0.38 10.33 -10.64
C TRP A 16 0.56 10.90 -9.57
N GLY A 17 0.45 12.20 -9.33
CA GLY A 17 1.19 12.90 -8.27
C GLY A 17 2.70 12.82 -8.39
N LEU A 18 3.25 12.54 -9.58
CA LEU A 18 4.69 12.60 -9.81
C LEU A 18 5.17 14.06 -9.70
N PRO A 19 6.37 14.29 -9.13
CA PRO A 19 6.98 15.61 -9.05
C PRO A 19 6.97 16.38 -10.39
N ASN A 20 6.86 17.69 -10.31
CA ASN A 20 6.93 18.61 -11.45
C ASN A 20 7.29 20.03 -10.96
N ALA A 21 7.20 21.02 -11.85
CA ALA A 21 7.48 22.43 -11.55
C ALA A 21 6.65 23.02 -10.40
N GLN A 22 5.45 22.51 -10.14
CA GLN A 22 4.58 23.00 -9.07
C GLN A 22 4.85 22.33 -7.73
N HIS A 23 5.30 21.06 -7.74
CA HIS A 23 5.64 20.33 -6.51
C HIS A 23 6.82 19.39 -6.74
N HIS A 24 7.87 19.53 -5.93
CA HIS A 24 9.12 18.78 -6.13
C HIS A 24 9.10 17.35 -5.56
N PHE A 25 8.00 16.94 -4.94
CA PHE A 25 7.86 15.66 -4.25
C PHE A 25 6.60 14.93 -4.67
N SER A 26 6.59 13.60 -4.53
CA SER A 26 5.39 12.82 -4.78
C SER A 26 4.27 13.17 -3.80
N TYR A 27 3.03 13.11 -4.27
CA TYR A 27 1.85 13.21 -3.40
C TYR A 27 1.62 11.99 -2.50
N HIS A 28 2.40 10.92 -2.64
CA HIS A 28 2.42 9.82 -1.68
C HIS A 28 3.53 10.05 -0.62
N PRO A 29 3.21 10.06 0.68
CA PRO A 29 4.14 10.47 1.74
C PRO A 29 5.39 9.60 1.84
N ASP A 30 5.24 8.28 1.63
CA ASP A 30 6.34 7.33 1.88
C ASP A 30 7.34 7.25 0.72
N GLU A 31 6.98 7.70 -0.49
CA GLU A 31 7.78 7.42 -1.69
C GLU A 31 9.12 8.15 -1.68
N TRP A 32 9.16 9.40 -1.22
CA TRP A 32 10.41 10.16 -1.19
C TRP A 32 11.45 9.51 -0.29
N LEU A 33 11.08 9.09 0.93
CA LEU A 33 11.97 8.38 1.84
C LEU A 33 12.51 7.09 1.20
N VAL A 34 11.62 6.31 0.59
CA VAL A 34 12.00 5.03 -0.05
C VAL A 34 12.92 5.26 -1.25
N LEU A 35 12.66 6.27 -2.08
CA LEU A 35 13.53 6.62 -3.20
C LEU A 35 14.89 7.13 -2.74
N ALA A 36 14.91 8.04 -1.76
CA ALA A 36 16.15 8.57 -1.21
C ALA A 36 17.04 7.44 -0.68
N VAL A 37 16.49 6.51 0.10
CA VAL A 37 17.27 5.38 0.61
C VAL A 37 17.69 4.42 -0.52
N SER A 38 16.78 4.05 -1.43
CA SER A 38 17.07 3.04 -2.46
C SER A 38 17.96 3.53 -3.60
N TYR A 39 18.06 4.84 -3.84
CA TYR A 39 18.91 5.38 -4.92
C TYR A 39 20.10 6.18 -4.39
N LEU A 40 19.90 7.05 -3.38
CA LEU A 40 20.96 7.96 -2.92
C LEU A 40 21.86 7.33 -1.86
N ASN A 41 21.30 6.48 -0.99
CA ASN A 41 22.06 5.84 0.09
C ASN A 41 22.53 4.43 -0.25
N LEU A 42 22.10 3.86 -1.38
CA LEU A 42 22.33 2.45 -1.68
C LEU A 42 22.67 2.30 -3.16
N ASN A 43 23.88 1.83 -3.45
CA ASN A 43 24.31 1.50 -4.80
C ASN A 43 25.16 0.21 -4.82
N PRO A 44 24.53 -0.96 -5.02
CA PRO A 44 25.21 -2.25 -5.09
C PRO A 44 26.28 -2.32 -6.19
N TYR A 45 26.12 -1.58 -7.29
CA TYR A 45 27.12 -1.53 -8.36
C TYR A 45 28.39 -0.77 -7.96
N ALA A 46 28.29 0.16 -7.02
CA ALA A 46 29.41 0.89 -6.44
C ALA A 46 30.01 0.20 -5.20
N GLY A 47 29.48 -0.97 -4.82
CA GLY A 47 29.91 -1.69 -3.62
C GLY A 47 29.28 -1.19 -2.32
N ASP A 48 28.27 -0.32 -2.40
CA ASP A 48 27.48 0.09 -1.24
C ASP A 48 26.28 -0.85 -1.07
N TRP A 49 26.30 -1.62 0.02
CA TRP A 49 25.35 -2.68 0.30
C TRP A 49 24.48 -2.40 1.52
N LEU A 50 24.62 -1.28 2.22
CA LEU A 50 23.95 -1.07 3.49
C LEU A 50 23.00 0.14 3.42
N PRO A 51 21.67 -0.05 3.51
CA PRO A 51 20.72 1.06 3.37
C PRO A 51 20.68 2.01 4.58
N HIS A 52 21.27 1.64 5.73
CA HIS A 52 21.29 2.42 6.98
C HIS A 52 19.90 2.85 7.49
N PHE A 53 18.85 2.16 7.03
CA PHE A 53 17.45 2.42 7.33
C PHE A 53 16.70 1.09 7.33
N TYR A 54 16.16 0.71 8.50
CA TYR A 54 15.58 -0.62 8.71
C TYR A 54 14.16 -0.61 9.28
N ASN A 55 13.42 0.50 9.09
CA ASN A 55 11.99 0.55 9.41
C ASN A 55 11.19 -0.45 8.53
N TYR A 56 11.67 -0.69 7.32
CA TYR A 56 11.21 -1.78 6.46
C TYR A 56 12.33 -2.79 6.26
N GLY A 57 11.99 -3.99 5.80
CA GLY A 57 13.01 -4.92 5.33
C GLY A 57 13.71 -4.36 4.08
N SER A 58 14.98 -4.73 3.88
CA SER A 58 15.82 -4.11 2.86
C SER A 58 15.61 -4.63 1.43
N LEU A 59 14.89 -5.74 1.22
CA LEU A 59 14.75 -6.36 -0.10
C LEU A 59 14.17 -5.42 -1.16
N PRO A 60 13.05 -4.70 -0.94
CA PRO A 60 12.51 -3.76 -1.91
C PRO A 60 13.51 -2.64 -2.23
N LEU A 61 14.28 -2.17 -1.23
CA LEU A 61 15.30 -1.15 -1.42
C LEU A 61 16.40 -1.63 -2.36
N TYR A 62 16.88 -2.86 -2.20
CA TYR A 62 17.83 -3.46 -3.16
C TYR A 62 17.22 -3.64 -4.55
N LEU A 63 15.97 -4.13 -4.64
CA LEU A 63 15.30 -4.32 -5.93
C LEU A 63 15.17 -3.00 -6.69
N TRP A 64 14.76 -1.91 -6.02
CA TRP A 64 14.73 -0.59 -6.63
C TRP A 64 16.11 -0.04 -6.93
N SER A 65 17.08 -0.20 -6.02
CA SER A 65 18.45 0.27 -6.24
C SER A 65 19.06 -0.37 -7.48
N VAL A 66 19.04 -1.69 -7.57
CA VAL A 66 19.55 -2.44 -8.73
C VAL A 66 18.81 -2.02 -10.00
N TRP A 67 17.47 -1.93 -9.93
CA TRP A 67 16.65 -1.55 -11.07
C TRP A 67 16.94 -0.14 -11.59
N LEU A 68 16.94 0.86 -10.71
CA LEU A 68 17.12 2.26 -11.09
C LEU A 68 18.55 2.55 -11.54
N HIS A 69 19.57 2.06 -10.84
CA HIS A 69 20.96 2.23 -11.25
C HIS A 69 21.26 1.52 -12.58
N TRP A 70 20.67 0.34 -12.81
CA TRP A 70 20.77 -0.32 -14.11
C TRP A 70 20.13 0.52 -15.22
N LEU A 71 18.92 1.07 -15.00
CA LEU A 71 18.26 1.95 -15.95
C LEU A 71 19.06 3.23 -16.24
N THR A 72 19.72 3.79 -15.22
CA THR A 72 20.65 4.92 -15.39
C THR A 72 21.84 4.50 -16.26
N ALA A 73 22.45 3.34 -15.98
CA ALA A 73 23.62 2.86 -16.71
C ALA A 73 23.34 2.57 -18.21
N VAL A 74 22.12 2.15 -18.55
CA VAL A 74 21.71 1.93 -19.95
C VAL A 74 21.06 3.16 -20.61
N GLY A 75 21.04 4.31 -19.92
CA GLY A 75 20.55 5.58 -20.46
C GLY A 75 19.02 5.72 -20.54
N VAL A 76 18.25 4.87 -19.86
CA VAL A 76 16.79 4.96 -19.82
C VAL A 76 16.31 5.93 -18.73
N LEU A 77 16.97 5.93 -17.57
CA LEU A 77 16.75 6.92 -16.52
C LEU A 77 17.79 8.04 -16.66
N PRO A 78 17.39 9.33 -16.76
CA PRO A 78 18.35 10.42 -16.90
C PRO A 78 19.22 10.54 -15.63
N VAL A 79 20.50 10.85 -15.84
CA VAL A 79 21.43 11.17 -14.76
C VAL A 79 21.17 12.61 -14.32
N LEU A 80 21.18 12.84 -13.01
CA LEU A 80 21.10 14.18 -12.46
C LEU A 80 22.43 14.93 -12.76
N PRO A 81 22.38 16.14 -13.34
CA PRO A 81 23.58 16.96 -13.56
C PRO A 81 24.34 17.27 -12.26
N ASP A 82 25.62 17.65 -12.36
CA ASP A 82 26.45 17.98 -11.18
C ASP A 82 25.91 19.17 -10.36
N ASN A 83 25.31 20.15 -11.03
CA ASN A 83 24.69 21.33 -10.41
C ASN A 83 23.26 21.49 -10.94
N PRO A 84 22.32 20.64 -10.51
CA PRO A 84 20.97 20.65 -11.02
C PRO A 84 20.19 21.80 -10.40
N ASP A 85 19.36 22.48 -11.21
CA ASP A 85 18.35 23.37 -10.65
C ASP A 85 17.17 22.59 -10.03
N ALA A 86 16.28 23.30 -9.35
CA ALA A 86 15.15 22.67 -8.65
C ALA A 86 14.20 21.90 -9.59
N LEU A 87 14.02 22.39 -10.83
CA LEU A 87 13.17 21.74 -11.82
C LEU A 87 13.80 20.43 -12.31
N GLN A 88 15.10 20.44 -12.60
CA GLN A 88 15.86 19.25 -12.99
C GLN A 88 15.82 18.18 -11.88
N VAL A 89 15.90 18.59 -10.61
CA VAL A 89 15.73 17.67 -9.47
C VAL A 89 14.31 17.08 -9.46
N ALA A 90 13.27 17.90 -9.67
CA ALA A 90 11.90 17.42 -9.72
C ALA A 90 11.66 16.43 -10.88
N GLU A 91 12.13 16.77 -12.09
CA GLU A 91 12.04 15.89 -13.26
C GLU A 91 12.76 14.55 -13.06
N TRP A 92 13.95 14.57 -12.47
CA TRP A 92 14.68 13.36 -12.11
C TRP A 92 13.92 12.51 -11.08
N ARG A 93 13.35 13.12 -10.04
CA ARG A 93 12.51 12.40 -9.05
C ARG A 93 11.27 11.80 -9.72
N ALA A 94 10.65 12.52 -10.64
CA ALA A 94 9.49 12.04 -11.39
C ALA A 94 9.83 10.81 -12.24
N ALA A 95 10.92 10.86 -13.01
CA ALA A 95 11.40 9.73 -13.80
C ALA A 95 11.78 8.53 -12.92
N SER A 96 12.44 8.78 -11.79
CA SER A 96 12.86 7.74 -10.85
C SER A 96 11.67 7.04 -10.20
N HIS A 97 10.70 7.81 -9.69
CA HIS A 97 9.47 7.24 -9.15
C HIS A 97 8.66 6.49 -10.22
N PHE A 98 8.56 7.02 -11.44
CA PHE A 98 7.87 6.32 -12.52
C PHE A 98 8.44 4.92 -12.74
N TRP A 99 9.75 4.79 -12.89
CA TRP A 99 10.39 3.50 -13.11
C TRP A 99 10.37 2.60 -11.88
N ALA A 100 10.46 3.16 -10.67
CA ALA A 100 10.30 2.41 -9.44
C ALA A 100 8.88 1.82 -9.31
N ARG A 101 7.85 2.61 -9.67
CA ARG A 101 6.44 2.18 -9.72
C ARG A 101 6.21 1.13 -10.80
N VAL A 102 6.89 1.18 -11.95
CA VAL A 102 6.82 0.13 -12.98
C VAL A 102 7.27 -1.22 -12.40
N LEU A 103 8.34 -1.25 -11.61
CA LEU A 103 8.78 -2.49 -10.94
C LEU A 103 7.71 -3.03 -9.99
N VAL A 104 7.08 -2.16 -9.20
CA VAL A 104 5.97 -2.53 -8.31
C VAL A 104 4.77 -3.07 -9.10
N ALA A 105 4.42 -2.43 -10.22
CA ALA A 105 3.33 -2.86 -11.09
C ALA A 105 3.59 -4.24 -11.71
N LEU A 106 4.85 -4.53 -12.12
CA LEU A 106 5.27 -5.84 -12.58
C LEU A 106 5.12 -6.90 -11.49
N MET A 107 5.51 -6.61 -10.26
CA MET A 107 5.34 -7.52 -9.11
C MET A 107 3.85 -7.74 -8.78
N GLY A 108 3.02 -6.70 -8.79
CA GLY A 108 1.57 -6.83 -8.59
C GLY A 108 0.87 -7.66 -9.68
N ALA A 109 1.26 -7.50 -10.94
CA ALA A 109 0.79 -8.33 -12.04
C ALA A 109 1.30 -9.78 -11.93
N GLY A 110 2.55 -9.96 -11.51
CA GLY A 110 3.17 -11.25 -11.22
C GLY A 110 2.41 -12.00 -10.11
N ALA A 111 2.04 -11.32 -9.03
CA ALA A 111 1.27 -11.89 -7.92
C ALA A 111 -0.08 -12.43 -8.43
N SER A 112 -0.76 -11.67 -9.29
CA SER A 112 -2.03 -12.10 -9.92
C SER A 112 -1.85 -13.39 -10.74
N LEU A 113 -0.76 -13.50 -11.50
CA LEU A 113 -0.45 -14.71 -12.27
C LEU A 113 -0.09 -15.90 -11.38
N ILE A 114 0.67 -15.69 -10.31
CA ILE A 114 1.05 -16.73 -9.36
C ILE A 114 -0.20 -17.30 -8.67
N VAL A 115 -1.09 -16.43 -8.20
CA VAL A 115 -2.37 -16.81 -7.57
C VAL A 115 -3.25 -17.59 -8.55
N ALA A 116 -3.36 -17.14 -9.81
CA ALA A 116 -4.06 -17.90 -10.84
C ALA A 116 -3.50 -19.30 -11.03
N ARG A 117 -2.17 -19.42 -11.07
CA ARG A 117 -1.53 -20.73 -11.22
C ARG A 117 -1.77 -21.61 -10.01
N ALA A 118 -1.69 -21.06 -8.78
CA ALA A 118 -2.01 -21.72 -7.52
C ALA A 118 -3.39 -22.34 -7.56
N MET A 119 -4.38 -21.51 -7.87
CA MET A 119 -5.75 -21.95 -7.94
C MET A 119 -6.00 -22.92 -9.09
N ALA A 120 -5.33 -22.75 -10.24
CA ALA A 120 -5.45 -23.67 -11.38
C ALA A 120 -4.99 -25.09 -11.05
N ARG A 121 -3.97 -25.25 -10.19
CA ARG A 121 -3.53 -26.57 -9.72
C ARG A 121 -4.52 -27.21 -8.77
N LEU A 122 -5.22 -26.42 -7.96
CA LEU A 122 -6.16 -26.91 -6.96
C LEU A 122 -7.52 -27.29 -7.56
N ALA A 123 -8.05 -26.47 -8.48
CA ALA A 123 -9.42 -26.60 -8.97
C ALA A 123 -9.57 -26.40 -10.49
N GLY A 124 -8.47 -26.46 -11.24
CA GLY A 124 -8.49 -26.39 -12.71
C GLY A 124 -8.43 -24.96 -13.27
N LYS A 125 -8.23 -24.89 -14.59
CA LYS A 125 -7.88 -23.64 -15.31
C LYS A 125 -8.87 -22.49 -15.08
N TRP A 126 -10.17 -22.76 -15.02
CA TRP A 126 -11.20 -21.73 -14.83
C TRP A 126 -11.16 -21.11 -13.44
N ALA A 127 -11.05 -21.92 -12.38
CA ALA A 127 -10.83 -21.44 -11.02
C ALA A 127 -9.54 -20.57 -10.94
N GLY A 128 -8.50 -21.00 -11.66
CA GLY A 128 -7.29 -20.21 -11.87
C GLY A 128 -7.54 -18.82 -12.43
N TRP A 129 -8.28 -18.73 -13.54
CA TRP A 129 -8.63 -17.44 -14.14
C TRP A 129 -9.41 -16.54 -13.20
N VAL A 130 -10.42 -17.08 -12.50
CA VAL A 130 -11.24 -16.29 -11.56
C VAL A 130 -10.38 -15.74 -10.42
N ALA A 131 -9.54 -16.57 -9.78
CA ALA A 131 -8.65 -16.11 -8.71
C ALA A 131 -7.62 -15.08 -9.20
N GLY A 132 -7.04 -15.30 -10.38
CA GLY A 132 -6.10 -14.35 -10.98
C GLY A 132 -6.74 -13.01 -11.30
N LEU A 133 -7.94 -13.01 -11.88
CA LEU A 133 -8.69 -11.80 -12.19
C LEU A 133 -9.12 -11.08 -10.91
N ALA A 134 -9.52 -11.82 -9.86
CA ALA A 134 -9.87 -11.22 -8.57
C ALA A 134 -8.70 -10.46 -7.93
N MET A 135 -7.48 -10.96 -8.09
CA MET A 135 -6.26 -10.26 -7.67
C MET A 135 -5.88 -9.13 -8.64
N ALA A 136 -6.09 -9.33 -9.94
CA ALA A 136 -5.78 -8.34 -10.97
C ALA A 136 -6.67 -7.09 -10.86
N PHE A 137 -7.92 -7.25 -10.42
CA PHE A 137 -8.95 -6.21 -10.29
C PHE A 137 -9.18 -5.76 -8.84
N ALA A 138 -8.43 -6.26 -7.85
CA ALA A 138 -8.60 -5.85 -6.45
C ALA A 138 -8.31 -4.34 -6.30
N PRO A 139 -9.30 -3.49 -5.96
CA PRO A 139 -9.19 -2.04 -6.12
C PRO A 139 -8.00 -1.40 -5.43
N ALA A 140 -7.80 -1.67 -4.13
CA ALA A 140 -6.69 -1.10 -3.39
C ALA A 140 -5.35 -1.69 -3.80
N PHE A 141 -5.29 -2.99 -4.10
CA PHE A 141 -4.05 -3.61 -4.53
C PHE A 141 -3.58 -3.05 -5.88
N VAL A 142 -4.51 -2.69 -6.76
CA VAL A 142 -4.22 -1.99 -8.02
C VAL A 142 -3.73 -0.56 -7.78
N VAL A 143 -4.39 0.22 -6.92
CA VAL A 143 -3.94 1.58 -6.55
C VAL A 143 -2.54 1.55 -5.97
N HIS A 144 -2.29 0.72 -4.97
CA HIS A 144 -0.97 0.63 -4.32
C HIS A 144 0.09 -0.05 -5.18
N SER A 145 -0.28 -0.75 -6.26
CA SER A 145 0.69 -1.20 -7.27
C SER A 145 1.30 -0.03 -8.07
N ARG A 146 0.80 1.20 -7.88
CA ARG A 146 1.28 2.43 -8.52
C ARG A 146 2.07 3.32 -7.58
N PHE A 147 2.44 2.84 -6.40
CA PHE A 147 3.31 3.54 -5.46
C PHE A 147 4.57 2.73 -5.19
N GLN A 148 5.70 3.41 -5.07
CA GLN A 148 6.97 2.87 -4.61
C GLN A 148 6.90 2.58 -3.10
N THR A 149 6.18 1.51 -2.76
CA THR A 149 5.94 1.06 -1.38
C THR A 149 6.23 -0.43 -1.25
N VAL A 150 6.49 -0.89 -0.02
CA VAL A 150 6.99 -2.26 0.24
C VAL A 150 5.88 -3.32 0.27
N ASP A 151 4.60 -2.93 0.37
CA ASP A 151 3.48 -3.84 0.60
C ASP A 151 3.17 -4.76 -0.60
N VAL A 152 3.23 -4.22 -1.82
CA VAL A 152 3.01 -5.03 -3.05
C VAL A 152 4.18 -5.98 -3.32
N PRO A 153 5.47 -5.58 -3.21
CA PRO A 153 6.59 -6.50 -3.21
C PRO A 153 6.46 -7.63 -2.17
N ALA A 154 6.10 -7.29 -0.91
CA ALA A 154 5.88 -8.29 0.13
C ALA A 154 4.78 -9.30 -0.28
N THR A 155 3.66 -8.80 -0.80
CA THR A 155 2.54 -9.63 -1.24
C THR A 155 2.90 -10.54 -2.42
N PHE A 156 3.79 -10.10 -3.32
CA PHE A 156 4.31 -10.94 -4.41
C PHE A 156 5.08 -12.15 -3.87
N PHE A 157 5.99 -11.93 -2.91
CA PHE A 157 6.73 -13.03 -2.28
C PHE A 157 5.83 -13.93 -1.43
N VAL A 158 4.84 -13.36 -0.73
CA VAL A 158 3.80 -14.14 -0.06
C VAL A 158 3.07 -15.05 -1.06
N ALA A 159 2.65 -14.53 -2.22
CA ALA A 159 2.01 -15.34 -3.25
C ALA A 159 2.90 -16.50 -3.75
N LEU A 160 4.21 -16.28 -3.90
CA LEU A 160 5.18 -17.35 -4.21
C LEU A 160 5.29 -18.39 -3.10
N THR A 161 5.30 -17.98 -1.82
CA THR A 161 5.29 -18.90 -0.68
C THR A 161 4.03 -19.76 -0.65
N LEU A 162 2.85 -19.15 -0.85
CA LEU A 162 1.58 -19.86 -0.90
C LEU A 162 1.53 -20.81 -2.11
N TRP A 163 2.05 -20.40 -3.26
CA TRP A 163 2.19 -21.26 -4.44
C TRP A 163 3.02 -22.51 -4.15
N SER A 164 4.18 -22.36 -3.49
CA SER A 164 5.01 -23.50 -3.08
C SER A 164 4.26 -24.46 -2.16
N SER A 165 3.41 -23.96 -1.25
CA SER A 165 2.60 -24.80 -0.36
C SER A 165 1.61 -25.69 -1.13
N VAL A 166 1.00 -25.17 -2.20
CA VAL A 166 0.10 -25.92 -3.10
C VAL A 166 0.88 -26.94 -3.92
N VAL A 167 1.97 -26.51 -4.55
CA VAL A 167 2.78 -27.38 -5.43
C VAL A 167 3.40 -28.54 -4.66
N LEU A 168 3.66 -28.37 -3.35
CA LEU A 168 4.26 -29.39 -2.50
C LEU A 168 3.53 -30.73 -2.59
N PHE A 169 2.19 -30.73 -2.66
CA PHE A 169 1.37 -31.96 -2.68
C PHE A 169 1.45 -32.77 -3.97
N SER A 170 2.01 -32.20 -5.04
CA SER A 170 2.14 -32.84 -6.35
C SER A 170 3.59 -32.86 -6.84
N SER A 171 4.54 -32.44 -6.00
CA SER A 171 5.93 -32.28 -6.39
C SER A 171 6.67 -33.61 -6.37
N ALA A 172 7.35 -33.94 -7.47
CA ALA A 172 8.30 -35.05 -7.50
C ALA A 172 9.54 -34.81 -6.61
N ARG A 173 9.79 -33.56 -6.19
CA ARG A 173 10.91 -33.17 -5.32
C ARG A 173 10.40 -32.29 -4.18
N PRO A 174 9.63 -32.84 -3.23
CA PRO A 174 8.90 -32.05 -2.22
C PRO A 174 9.86 -31.28 -1.31
N MET A 175 11.00 -31.87 -0.93
CA MET A 175 12.04 -31.16 -0.17
C MET A 175 12.50 -29.87 -0.87
N ARG A 176 12.80 -29.95 -2.17
CA ARG A 176 13.23 -28.79 -2.96
C ARG A 176 12.12 -27.74 -3.06
N THR A 177 10.87 -28.17 -3.24
CA THR A 177 9.71 -27.27 -3.29
C THR A 177 9.51 -26.55 -1.96
N LEU A 178 9.65 -27.27 -0.83
CA LEU A 178 9.60 -26.71 0.51
C LEU A 178 10.70 -25.66 0.72
N MET A 179 11.94 -25.97 0.36
CA MET A 179 13.07 -25.03 0.51
C MET A 179 12.87 -23.76 -0.33
N TRP A 180 12.36 -23.86 -1.56
CA TRP A 180 12.00 -22.65 -2.33
C TRP A 180 10.86 -21.86 -1.67
N GLY A 181 9.85 -22.54 -1.13
CA GLY A 181 8.81 -21.88 -0.33
C GLY A 181 9.37 -21.12 0.88
N ALA A 182 10.38 -21.68 1.54
CA ALA A 182 11.10 -21.04 2.64
C ALA A 182 11.92 -19.82 2.17
N VAL A 183 12.64 -19.92 1.04
CA VAL A 183 13.34 -18.77 0.44
C VAL A 183 12.36 -17.62 0.20
N TRP A 184 11.21 -17.89 -0.42
CA TRP A 184 10.20 -16.86 -0.68
C TRP A 184 9.61 -16.26 0.59
N ALA A 185 9.43 -17.05 1.65
CA ALA A 185 8.99 -16.53 2.94
C ALA A 185 10.06 -15.62 3.59
N GLY A 186 11.34 -15.98 3.48
CA GLY A 186 12.45 -15.12 3.89
C GLY A 186 12.51 -13.81 3.10
N CYS A 187 12.31 -13.86 1.78
CA CYS A 187 12.17 -12.66 0.94
C CYS A 187 10.96 -11.81 1.34
N ALA A 188 9.82 -12.42 1.67
CA ALA A 188 8.64 -11.70 2.14
C ALA A 188 8.94 -10.96 3.47
N ALA A 189 9.60 -11.62 4.43
CA ALA A 189 10.11 -10.98 5.64
C ALA A 189 11.10 -9.84 5.32
N GLY A 190 11.95 -10.04 4.31
CA GLY A 190 12.88 -9.05 3.79
C GLY A 190 12.20 -7.86 3.11
N CYS A 191 10.91 -7.91 2.77
CA CYS A 191 10.11 -6.75 2.39
C CYS A 191 9.42 -6.11 3.59
N LYS A 192 8.77 -6.95 4.41
CA LYS A 192 8.03 -6.53 5.59
C LYS A 192 8.13 -7.63 6.62
N TYR A 193 8.69 -7.33 7.80
CA TYR A 193 9.05 -8.34 8.80
C TYR A 193 7.90 -9.31 9.13
N ASN A 194 6.68 -8.78 9.26
CA ASN A 194 5.49 -9.59 9.57
C ASN A 194 5.03 -10.52 8.42
N ALA A 195 5.41 -10.25 7.17
CA ALA A 195 5.05 -11.07 6.01
C ALA A 195 5.80 -12.42 6.00
N GLY A 196 6.88 -12.56 6.78
CA GLY A 196 7.57 -13.83 7.01
C GLY A 196 6.68 -14.93 7.59
N LEU A 197 5.57 -14.55 8.23
CA LEU A 197 4.56 -15.47 8.76
C LEU A 197 3.94 -16.37 7.67
N ALA A 198 4.05 -15.99 6.39
CA ALA A 198 3.67 -16.83 5.26
C ALA A 198 4.38 -18.20 5.24
N LEU A 199 5.53 -18.35 5.91
CA LEU A 199 6.23 -19.64 6.08
C LEU A 199 5.32 -20.72 6.69
N LEU A 200 4.32 -20.35 7.49
CA LEU A 200 3.36 -21.31 8.05
C LEU A 200 2.64 -22.12 6.96
N ALA A 201 2.40 -21.56 5.78
CA ALA A 201 1.63 -22.24 4.74
C ALA A 201 2.33 -23.52 4.22
N PRO A 202 3.59 -23.47 3.76
CA PRO A 202 4.30 -24.69 3.36
C PRO A 202 4.63 -25.62 4.55
N LEU A 203 4.83 -25.10 5.77
CA LEU A 203 5.07 -25.95 6.94
C LEU A 203 3.84 -26.78 7.34
N VAL A 204 2.66 -26.16 7.36
CA VAL A 204 1.39 -26.88 7.60
C VAL A 204 1.12 -27.87 6.47
N SER A 205 1.42 -27.50 5.22
CA SER A 205 1.27 -28.39 4.06
C SER A 205 2.18 -29.63 4.16
N LEU A 206 3.43 -29.44 4.59
CA LEU A 206 4.37 -30.54 4.87
C LEU A 206 3.83 -31.46 5.97
N TRP A 207 3.35 -30.89 7.06
CA TRP A 207 2.78 -31.65 8.17
C TRP A 207 1.57 -32.48 7.75
N LEU A 208 0.68 -31.93 6.91
CA LEU A 208 -0.47 -32.66 6.35
C LEU A 208 -0.03 -33.81 5.44
N GLN A 209 1.02 -33.63 4.64
CA GLN A 209 1.57 -34.72 3.83
C GLN A 209 2.22 -35.81 4.69
N ALA A 210 2.96 -35.43 5.73
CA ALA A 210 3.56 -36.38 6.66
C ALA A 210 2.53 -37.28 7.35
N ARG A 211 1.27 -36.82 7.53
CA ARG A 211 0.18 -37.66 8.05
C ARG A 211 -0.29 -38.74 7.09
N THR A 212 -0.06 -38.57 5.79
CA THR A 212 -0.50 -39.51 4.75
C THR A 212 0.66 -40.37 4.23
N GLU A 213 1.85 -39.79 4.16
CA GLU A 213 3.02 -40.41 3.54
C GLU A 213 4.11 -40.70 4.58
N ARG A 214 4.27 -41.99 4.94
CA ARG A 214 5.21 -42.45 5.98
C ARG A 214 6.67 -42.08 5.71
N TRP A 215 7.08 -41.97 4.45
CA TRP A 215 8.47 -41.60 4.12
C TRP A 215 8.77 -40.11 4.41
N ILE A 216 7.75 -39.25 4.39
CA ILE A 216 7.84 -37.84 4.77
C ILE A 216 7.81 -37.71 6.30
N SER A 217 7.02 -38.53 7.00
CA SER A 217 6.91 -38.45 8.47
C SER A 217 8.25 -38.63 9.19
N GLY A 218 9.09 -39.57 8.73
CA GLY A 218 10.44 -39.77 9.27
C GLY A 218 11.40 -38.60 9.02
N ARG A 219 11.05 -37.68 8.12
CA ARG A 219 11.89 -36.53 7.74
C ARG A 219 11.30 -35.19 8.18
N LEU A 220 10.09 -35.19 8.75
CA LEU A 220 9.31 -34.00 9.07
C LEU A 220 10.09 -32.97 9.90
N LEU A 221 10.75 -33.43 10.97
CA LEU A 221 11.52 -32.56 11.86
C LEU A 221 12.70 -31.91 11.13
N GLY A 222 13.50 -32.71 10.42
CA GLY A 222 14.66 -32.22 9.68
C GLY A 222 14.28 -31.28 8.53
N TRP A 223 13.17 -31.55 7.83
CA TRP A 223 12.68 -30.69 6.75
C TRP A 223 12.07 -29.39 7.27
N THR A 224 11.39 -29.44 8.42
CA THR A 224 10.88 -28.25 9.11
C THR A 224 12.03 -27.36 9.59
N ALA A 225 13.02 -27.93 10.28
CA ALA A 225 14.21 -27.21 10.72
C ALA A 225 14.98 -26.63 9.53
N GLY A 226 15.16 -27.41 8.46
CA GLY A 226 15.79 -26.95 7.22
C GLY A 226 15.03 -25.79 6.58
N ALA A 227 13.70 -25.86 6.53
CA ALA A 227 12.87 -24.77 5.98
C ALA A 227 12.99 -23.49 6.82
N ILE A 228 12.97 -23.60 8.15
CA ILE A 228 13.17 -22.44 9.04
C ILE A 228 14.56 -21.85 8.85
N ALA A 229 15.60 -22.68 8.79
CA ALA A 229 16.97 -22.22 8.57
C ALA A 229 17.13 -21.54 7.20
N VAL A 230 16.54 -22.08 6.14
CA VAL A 230 16.56 -21.50 4.79
C VAL A 230 15.79 -20.17 4.74
N ALA A 231 14.62 -20.09 5.40
CA ALA A 231 13.87 -18.84 5.47
C ALA A 231 14.65 -17.76 6.23
N MET A 232 15.28 -18.12 7.35
CA MET A 232 16.15 -17.23 8.12
C MET A 232 17.36 -16.78 7.29
N GLY A 233 18.03 -17.72 6.61
CA GLY A 233 19.15 -17.40 5.73
C GLY A 233 18.76 -16.45 4.60
N ALA A 234 17.63 -16.69 3.94
CA ALA A 234 17.11 -15.78 2.90
C ALA A 234 16.76 -14.40 3.48
N PHE A 235 16.17 -14.31 4.67
CA PHE A 235 15.95 -13.04 5.35
C PHE A 235 17.27 -12.31 5.63
N LEU A 236 18.26 -12.97 6.22
CA LEU A 236 19.56 -12.37 6.55
C LEU A 236 20.35 -11.94 5.30
N LEU A 237 20.18 -12.64 4.18
CA LEU A 237 20.77 -12.25 2.90
C LEU A 237 20.08 -11.03 2.29
N THR A 238 18.77 -10.95 2.42
CA THR A 238 17.97 -9.84 1.84
C THR A 238 17.87 -8.63 2.77
N CYS A 239 18.31 -8.75 4.02
CA CYS A 239 18.33 -7.73 5.05
C CYS A 239 19.66 -7.81 5.85
N PRO A 240 20.82 -7.59 5.20
CA PRO A 240 22.12 -7.84 5.81
C PRO A 240 22.42 -6.94 7.00
N GLY A 241 21.77 -5.77 7.10
CA GLY A 241 21.89 -4.90 8.28
C GLY A 241 21.54 -5.57 9.60
N ALA A 242 20.72 -6.62 9.58
CA ALA A 242 20.41 -7.42 10.78
C ALA A 242 21.65 -8.03 11.44
N TRP A 243 22.71 -8.32 10.66
CA TRP A 243 23.97 -8.86 11.16
C TRP A 243 25.17 -7.93 10.94
N ALA A 244 25.15 -7.08 9.90
CA ALA A 244 26.23 -6.15 9.59
C ALA A 244 26.18 -4.87 10.44
N GLU A 245 24.99 -4.38 10.80
CA GLU A 245 24.81 -3.19 11.64
C GLU A 245 23.69 -3.41 12.67
N PRO A 246 23.84 -4.41 13.56
CA PRO A 246 22.78 -4.86 14.45
C PRO A 246 22.25 -3.76 15.37
N GLN A 247 23.09 -2.81 15.79
CA GLN A 247 22.66 -1.70 16.65
C GLN A 247 21.66 -0.76 15.93
N VAL A 248 21.95 -0.41 14.67
CA VAL A 248 21.08 0.44 13.84
C VAL A 248 19.80 -0.31 13.49
N PHE A 249 19.93 -1.58 13.08
CA PHE A 249 18.80 -2.45 12.79
C PHE A 249 17.85 -2.56 13.98
N TRP A 250 18.35 -2.88 15.18
CA TRP A 250 17.50 -3.03 16.36
C TRP A 250 16.87 -1.73 16.82
N ARG A 251 17.53 -0.59 16.63
CA ARG A 251 16.95 0.74 16.90
C ARG A 251 15.71 0.96 16.03
N ASP A 252 15.86 0.80 14.73
CA ASP A 252 14.80 1.05 13.74
C ASP A 252 13.68 0.01 13.83
N PHE A 253 14.02 -1.27 13.97
CA PHE A 253 13.06 -2.35 14.16
C PHE A 253 12.22 -2.16 15.43
N ARG A 254 12.84 -1.74 16.55
CA ARG A 254 12.12 -1.44 17.79
C ARG A 254 11.25 -0.19 17.64
N TYR A 255 11.74 0.84 16.96
CA TYR A 255 10.94 2.03 16.67
C TYR A 255 9.64 1.63 15.97
N GLU A 256 9.71 0.83 14.92
CA GLU A 256 8.52 0.35 14.20
C GLU A 256 7.63 -0.56 15.04
N LEU A 257 8.20 -1.48 15.82
CA LEU A 257 7.43 -2.35 16.70
C LEU A 257 6.63 -1.54 17.74
N PHE A 258 7.24 -0.53 18.36
CA PHE A 258 6.56 0.35 19.31
C PHE A 258 5.60 1.32 18.62
N HIS A 259 5.94 1.78 17.42
CA HIS A 259 5.09 2.66 16.63
C HIS A 259 3.77 1.97 16.24
N VAL A 260 3.83 0.71 15.79
CA VAL A 260 2.65 -0.10 15.46
C VAL A 260 1.79 -0.41 16.70
N GLN A 261 2.41 -0.50 17.89
CA GLN A 261 1.73 -0.74 19.17
C GLN A 261 1.13 0.52 19.80
N ARG A 262 1.78 1.68 19.66
CA ARG A 262 1.38 2.95 20.30
C ARG A 262 0.52 3.84 19.40
N GLY A 263 0.44 3.55 18.11
CA GLY A 263 -0.38 4.27 17.13
C GLY A 263 0.41 5.23 16.23
N HIS A 264 -0.24 5.69 15.16
CA HIS A 264 0.32 6.64 14.17
C HIS A 264 -0.37 8.00 14.34
N GLY A 265 -0.05 8.70 15.43
CA GLY A 265 -0.81 9.86 15.87
C GLY A 265 -2.27 9.49 16.16
N GLU A 266 -3.20 10.39 15.82
CA GLU A 266 -4.63 10.23 16.15
C GLU A 266 -5.44 9.47 15.09
N ILE A 267 -4.80 9.01 14.02
CA ILE A 267 -5.47 8.43 12.84
C ILE A 267 -6.36 7.24 13.21
N PHE A 268 -5.85 6.35 14.08
CA PHE A 268 -6.54 5.11 14.47
C PHE A 268 -7.13 5.12 15.88
N THR A 269 -6.93 6.19 16.65
CA THR A 269 -7.52 6.36 17.99
C THR A 269 -9.04 6.24 17.90
N GLN A 270 -9.70 5.49 18.80
CA GLN A 270 -11.17 5.32 18.81
C GLN A 270 -11.78 4.76 17.50
N THR A 271 -11.07 3.88 16.78
CA THR A 271 -11.61 3.21 15.56
C THR A 271 -12.19 1.80 15.82
N GLY A 272 -12.38 1.42 17.09
CA GLY A 272 -12.92 0.10 17.48
C GLY A 272 -11.85 -1.01 17.51
N PRO A 273 -12.24 -2.29 17.46
CA PRO A 273 -11.29 -3.42 17.39
C PRO A 273 -10.58 -3.50 16.04
N GLY A 274 -9.26 -3.70 16.03
CA GLY A 274 -8.45 -3.74 14.81
C GLY A 274 -8.90 -4.79 13.79
N TRP A 275 -9.30 -5.99 14.24
CA TRP A 275 -9.85 -7.02 13.36
C TRP A 275 -11.10 -6.56 12.60
N LEU A 276 -12.03 -5.89 13.28
CA LEU A 276 -13.24 -5.36 12.64
C LEU A 276 -12.89 -4.23 11.68
N PHE A 277 -11.94 -3.36 12.04
CA PHE A 277 -11.46 -2.28 11.17
C PHE A 277 -10.81 -2.81 9.88
N HIS A 278 -10.05 -3.91 9.98
CA HIS A 278 -9.49 -4.57 8.82
C HIS A 278 -10.55 -5.22 7.93
N LEU A 279 -11.60 -5.82 8.50
CA LEU A 279 -12.73 -6.31 7.70
C LEU A 279 -13.47 -5.15 7.03
N HIS A 280 -13.85 -4.14 7.82
CA HIS A 280 -14.52 -2.93 7.37
C HIS A 280 -13.95 -1.69 8.09
N PRO A 281 -13.43 -0.68 7.37
CA PRO A 281 -13.64 -0.48 5.94
C PRO A 281 -12.54 -1.05 5.02
N ASN A 282 -11.41 -1.53 5.57
CA ASN A 282 -10.23 -1.84 4.77
C ASN A 282 -10.45 -2.91 3.69
N MET A 283 -10.89 -4.12 4.04
CA MET A 283 -11.06 -5.19 3.04
C MET A 283 -12.33 -5.03 2.23
N THR A 284 -13.43 -4.54 2.81
CA THR A 284 -14.67 -4.25 2.07
C THR A 284 -14.46 -3.23 0.95
N THR A 285 -13.57 -2.25 1.13
CA THR A 285 -13.25 -1.28 0.08
C THR A 285 -12.08 -1.76 -0.78
N GLY A 286 -11.05 -2.33 -0.16
CA GLY A 286 -9.79 -2.65 -0.84
C GLY A 286 -9.81 -3.91 -1.70
N PHE A 287 -10.55 -4.94 -1.27
CA PHE A 287 -10.83 -6.14 -2.08
C PHE A 287 -12.22 -6.06 -2.73
N GLY A 288 -13.16 -5.37 -2.08
CA GLY A 288 -14.56 -5.22 -2.49
C GLY A 288 -15.50 -6.03 -1.60
N MET A 289 -16.64 -5.47 -1.18
CA MET A 289 -17.55 -6.14 -0.24
C MET A 289 -18.14 -7.43 -0.82
N LEU A 290 -18.70 -7.37 -2.04
CA LEU A 290 -19.25 -8.54 -2.72
C LEU A 290 -18.21 -9.65 -2.95
N PRO A 291 -17.04 -9.39 -3.58
CA PRO A 291 -16.01 -10.42 -3.76
C PRO A 291 -15.44 -10.92 -2.43
N LEU A 292 -15.37 -10.10 -1.37
CA LEU A 292 -14.96 -10.53 -0.03
C LEU A 292 -15.92 -11.58 0.53
N VAL A 293 -17.23 -11.30 0.54
CA VAL A 293 -18.23 -12.25 1.04
C VAL A 293 -18.21 -13.57 0.25
N LEU A 294 -18.20 -13.48 -1.09
CA LEU A 294 -18.14 -14.66 -1.95
C LEU A 294 -16.84 -15.45 -1.77
N SER A 295 -15.71 -14.77 -1.56
CA SER A 295 -14.44 -15.41 -1.25
C SER A 295 -14.51 -16.24 0.04
N LEU A 296 -15.06 -15.67 1.11
CA LEU A 296 -15.23 -16.38 2.38
C LEU A 296 -16.17 -17.58 2.23
N LEU A 297 -17.26 -17.44 1.46
CA LEU A 297 -18.15 -18.55 1.13
C LEU A 297 -17.44 -19.64 0.31
N GLY A 298 -16.59 -19.27 -0.64
CA GLY A 298 -15.81 -20.22 -1.43
C GLY A 298 -14.86 -21.07 -0.58
N TRP A 299 -14.21 -20.44 0.40
CA TRP A 299 -13.44 -21.16 1.40
C TRP A 299 -14.32 -22.06 2.27
N LEU A 300 -15.41 -21.54 2.83
CA LEU A 300 -16.30 -22.28 3.73
C LEU A 300 -16.98 -23.48 3.06
N ILE A 301 -17.40 -23.35 1.80
CA ILE A 301 -18.14 -24.38 1.08
C ILE A 301 -17.17 -25.36 0.40
N VAL A 302 -16.09 -24.89 -0.22
CA VAL A 302 -15.23 -25.78 -1.02
C VAL A 302 -13.84 -25.85 -0.41
N GLY A 303 -13.18 -24.72 -0.19
CA GLY A 303 -11.77 -24.66 0.18
C GLY A 303 -11.40 -25.46 1.44
N ILE A 304 -12.21 -25.44 2.50
CA ILE A 304 -11.94 -26.22 3.73
C ILE A 304 -11.97 -27.74 3.52
N ARG A 305 -12.59 -28.22 2.44
CA ARG A 305 -12.65 -29.64 2.08
C ARG A 305 -11.41 -30.11 1.32
N HIS A 306 -10.56 -29.18 0.88
CA HIS A 306 -9.31 -29.45 0.18
C HIS A 306 -8.13 -29.27 1.12
N ARG A 307 -7.48 -30.39 1.48
CA ARG A 307 -6.34 -30.40 2.40
C ARG A 307 -5.18 -29.51 1.93
N GLU A 308 -5.03 -29.36 0.61
CA GLU A 308 -4.00 -28.54 -0.03
C GLU A 308 -4.19 -27.03 0.22
N GLY A 309 -5.42 -26.60 0.54
CA GLY A 309 -5.73 -25.21 0.87
C GLY A 309 -5.54 -24.85 2.35
N VAL A 310 -5.43 -25.85 3.24
CA VAL A 310 -5.42 -25.63 4.70
C VAL A 310 -4.20 -24.82 5.14
N GLY A 311 -3.02 -25.07 4.58
CA GLY A 311 -1.82 -24.30 4.90
C GLY A 311 -1.99 -22.81 4.61
N ILE A 312 -2.63 -22.48 3.48
CA ILE A 312 -2.92 -21.10 3.09
C ILE A 312 -3.89 -20.45 4.09
N LEU A 313 -4.96 -21.15 4.47
CA LEU A 313 -5.91 -20.67 5.47
C LEU A 313 -5.24 -20.40 6.82
N VAL A 314 -4.45 -21.35 7.33
CA VAL A 314 -3.77 -21.20 8.62
C VAL A 314 -2.81 -20.01 8.61
N ALA A 315 -1.98 -19.87 7.59
CA ALA A 315 -1.07 -18.74 7.48
C ALA A 315 -1.81 -17.40 7.37
N SER A 316 -2.90 -17.36 6.60
CA SER A 316 -3.70 -16.14 6.41
C SER A 316 -4.47 -15.76 7.68
N LEU A 317 -5.02 -16.72 8.41
CA LEU A 317 -5.70 -16.49 9.68
C LEU A 317 -4.71 -16.04 10.76
N ALA A 318 -3.51 -16.65 10.82
CA ALA A 318 -2.45 -16.21 11.70
C ALA A 318 -2.01 -14.77 11.39
N TYR A 319 -1.87 -14.43 10.11
CA TYR A 319 -1.55 -13.07 9.69
C TYR A 319 -2.67 -12.07 10.02
N PHE A 320 -3.93 -12.43 9.79
CA PHE A 320 -5.08 -11.62 10.16
C PHE A 320 -5.17 -11.40 11.67
N ALA A 321 -4.90 -12.45 12.47
CA ALA A 321 -4.83 -12.36 13.93
C ALA A 321 -3.75 -11.37 14.36
N LEU A 322 -2.56 -11.45 13.75
CA LEU A 322 -1.44 -10.55 14.03
C LEU A 322 -1.76 -9.09 13.72
N ILE A 323 -2.24 -8.77 12.52
CA ILE A 323 -2.48 -7.38 12.12
C ILE A 323 -3.66 -6.76 12.88
N GLY A 324 -4.68 -7.55 13.24
CA GLY A 324 -5.82 -7.04 14.00
C GLY A 324 -5.52 -6.75 15.47
N ALA A 325 -4.40 -7.25 15.99
CA ALA A 325 -3.90 -6.92 17.32
C ALA A 325 -3.10 -5.60 17.37
N ALA A 326 -2.79 -4.99 16.20
CA ALA A 326 -2.04 -3.75 16.11
C ALA A 326 -2.95 -2.50 16.25
N GLU A 327 -2.40 -1.41 16.78
CA GLU A 327 -3.10 -0.12 16.81
C GLU A 327 -3.07 0.57 15.45
N VAL A 328 -1.98 0.40 14.69
CA VAL A 328 -1.87 0.92 13.33
C VAL A 328 -2.58 0.00 12.34
N ARG A 329 -3.55 0.54 11.59
CA ARG A 329 -4.54 -0.26 10.84
C ARG A 329 -4.70 0.20 9.39
N PHE A 330 -3.60 0.57 8.74
CA PHE A 330 -3.61 0.96 7.33
C PHE A 330 -4.17 -0.16 6.43
N MET A 331 -4.88 0.23 5.38
CA MET A 331 -5.49 -0.71 4.42
C MET A 331 -4.45 -1.62 3.78
N ARG A 332 -3.26 -1.07 3.46
CA ARG A 332 -2.16 -1.81 2.84
C ARG A 332 -1.65 -2.99 3.65
N TYR A 333 -1.93 -3.04 4.96
CA TYR A 333 -1.57 -4.17 5.81
C TYR A 333 -2.39 -5.42 5.48
N THR A 334 -3.50 -5.30 4.76
CA THR A 334 -4.36 -6.43 4.39
C THR A 334 -3.92 -7.15 3.10
N PHE A 335 -2.98 -6.60 2.33
CA PHE A 335 -2.60 -7.15 1.02
C PHE A 335 -2.04 -8.58 1.06
N PRO A 336 -1.25 -8.99 2.07
CA PRO A 336 -0.84 -10.39 2.19
C PRO A 336 -2.00 -11.39 2.33
N LEU A 337 -3.21 -10.93 2.68
CA LEU A 337 -4.43 -11.76 2.71
C LEU A 337 -5.09 -11.88 1.33
N PHE A 338 -4.84 -10.95 0.40
CA PHE A 338 -5.53 -10.88 -0.89
C PHE A 338 -5.31 -12.13 -1.76
N PRO A 339 -4.12 -12.76 -1.80
CA PRO A 339 -3.93 -14.06 -2.46
C PRO A 339 -4.95 -15.12 -1.99
N MET A 340 -5.12 -15.27 -0.67
CA MET A 340 -6.08 -16.21 -0.10
C MET A 340 -7.52 -15.82 -0.47
N LEU A 341 -7.86 -14.54 -0.42
CA LEU A 341 -9.20 -14.09 -0.80
C LEU A 341 -9.50 -14.33 -2.29
N ALA A 342 -8.55 -14.07 -3.18
CA ALA A 342 -8.72 -14.34 -4.60
C ALA A 342 -8.93 -15.85 -4.86
N MET A 343 -8.21 -16.71 -4.15
CA MET A 343 -8.43 -18.16 -4.20
C MET A 343 -9.82 -18.56 -3.70
N GLY A 344 -10.37 -17.84 -2.71
CA GLY A 344 -11.77 -17.98 -2.27
C GLY A 344 -12.77 -17.88 -3.42
N LEU A 345 -12.66 -16.86 -4.26
CA LEU A 345 -13.49 -16.72 -5.47
C LEU A 345 -13.21 -17.83 -6.49
N GLY A 346 -11.95 -18.25 -6.62
CA GLY A 346 -11.56 -19.38 -7.46
C GLY A 346 -12.24 -20.69 -7.07
N TRP A 347 -12.37 -20.96 -5.76
CA TRP A 347 -13.05 -22.14 -5.23
C TRP A 347 -14.52 -22.23 -5.67
N LEU A 348 -15.22 -21.10 -5.75
CA LEU A 348 -16.60 -21.03 -6.25
C LEU A 348 -16.73 -21.38 -7.73
N ALA A 349 -15.67 -21.19 -8.52
CA ALA A 349 -15.60 -21.59 -9.93
C ALA A 349 -15.05 -23.01 -10.13
N SER A 350 -14.88 -23.79 -9.06
CA SER A 350 -14.38 -25.16 -9.13
C SER A 350 -15.40 -26.12 -9.75
N PRO A 351 -14.98 -27.02 -10.66
CA PRO A 351 -15.83 -28.12 -11.15
C PRO A 351 -16.33 -29.05 -10.04
N ALA A 352 -15.66 -29.09 -8.89
CA ALA A 352 -16.09 -29.89 -7.74
C ALA A 352 -17.49 -29.48 -7.24
N LEU A 353 -17.83 -28.18 -7.35
CA LEU A 353 -19.16 -27.68 -6.98
C LEU A 353 -20.23 -28.15 -8.00
N ALA A 354 -19.86 -28.24 -9.28
CA ALA A 354 -20.75 -28.65 -10.38
C ALA A 354 -21.24 -30.09 -10.23
N LYS A 355 -20.44 -30.95 -9.60
CA LYS A 355 -20.76 -32.36 -9.36
C LYS A 355 -21.96 -32.56 -8.44
N TYR A 356 -22.19 -31.66 -7.47
CA TYR A 356 -23.22 -31.82 -6.45
C TYR A 356 -24.43 -30.92 -6.66
N HIS A 357 -24.26 -29.72 -7.24
CA HIS A 357 -25.35 -28.75 -7.39
C HIS A 357 -25.26 -27.97 -8.73
N PRO A 358 -25.64 -28.55 -9.88
CA PRO A 358 -25.39 -27.97 -11.20
C PRO A 358 -26.11 -26.63 -11.45
N VAL A 359 -27.33 -26.44 -10.93
CA VAL A 359 -28.07 -25.17 -11.05
C VAL A 359 -27.44 -24.09 -10.18
N PHE A 360 -27.07 -24.44 -8.94
CA PHE A 360 -26.38 -23.55 -8.01
C PHE A 360 -25.03 -23.07 -8.58
N VAL A 361 -24.31 -23.93 -9.30
CA VAL A 361 -23.02 -23.57 -9.92
C VAL A 361 -23.17 -22.52 -11.01
N LYS A 362 -24.22 -22.56 -11.84
CA LYS A 362 -24.46 -21.50 -12.83
C LYS A 362 -24.67 -20.15 -12.13
N SER A 363 -25.45 -20.13 -11.05
CA SER A 363 -25.68 -18.92 -10.24
C SER A 363 -24.41 -18.43 -9.55
N VAL A 364 -23.62 -19.34 -8.97
CA VAL A 364 -22.36 -19.03 -8.28
C VAL A 364 -21.29 -18.52 -9.24
N VAL A 365 -21.14 -19.13 -10.41
CA VAL A 365 -20.22 -18.66 -11.45
C VAL A 365 -20.67 -17.28 -11.95
N GLY A 366 -21.97 -17.09 -12.18
CA GLY A 366 -22.54 -15.78 -12.49
C GLY A 366 -22.22 -14.73 -11.42
N ALA A 367 -22.40 -15.08 -10.14
CA ALA A 367 -22.07 -14.22 -9.01
C ALA A 367 -20.58 -13.87 -8.94
N SER A 368 -19.68 -14.82 -9.23
CA SER A 368 -18.24 -14.55 -9.33
C SER A 368 -17.92 -13.56 -10.45
N PHE A 369 -18.57 -13.65 -11.62
CA PHE A 369 -18.39 -12.66 -12.69
C PHE A 369 -18.95 -11.28 -12.30
N VAL A 370 -20.10 -11.22 -11.61
CA VAL A 370 -20.63 -9.96 -11.06
C VAL A 370 -19.64 -9.38 -10.04
N ALA A 371 -19.03 -10.21 -9.20
CA ALA A 371 -18.02 -9.77 -8.23
C ALA A 371 -16.75 -9.23 -8.89
N LEU A 372 -16.27 -9.89 -9.95
CA LEU A 372 -15.15 -9.39 -10.76
C LEU A 372 -15.52 -8.08 -11.47
N GLY A 373 -16.74 -7.97 -12.02
CA GLY A 373 -17.25 -6.74 -12.60
C GLY A 373 -17.34 -5.61 -11.58
N TRP A 374 -17.80 -5.91 -10.36
CA TRP A 374 -17.83 -4.98 -9.24
C TRP A 374 -16.42 -4.48 -8.88
N GLN A 375 -15.44 -5.39 -8.75
CA GLN A 375 -14.05 -5.03 -8.53
C GLN A 375 -13.49 -4.13 -9.64
N LEU A 376 -13.79 -4.46 -10.89
CA LEU A 376 -13.35 -3.67 -12.03
C LEU A 376 -13.97 -2.27 -12.03
N VAL A 377 -15.25 -2.13 -11.70
CA VAL A 377 -15.93 -0.83 -11.58
C VAL A 377 -15.29 0.03 -10.48
N TRP A 378 -15.03 -0.55 -9.29
CA TRP A 378 -14.32 0.15 -8.21
C TRP A 378 -12.89 0.53 -8.59
N THR A 379 -12.17 -0.37 -9.24
CA THR A 379 -10.82 -0.11 -9.75
C THR A 379 -10.83 1.02 -10.77
N ALA A 380 -11.77 1.00 -11.72
CA ALA A 380 -11.90 2.04 -12.73
C ALA A 380 -12.23 3.39 -12.10
N ALA A 381 -13.10 3.43 -11.09
CA ALA A 381 -13.45 4.65 -10.38
C ALA A 381 -12.26 5.25 -9.60
N LEU A 382 -11.48 4.42 -8.89
CA LEU A 382 -10.26 4.88 -8.22
C LEU A 382 -9.17 5.29 -9.21
N THR A 383 -9.00 4.55 -10.30
CA THR A 383 -8.10 4.94 -11.39
C THR A 383 -8.54 6.27 -12.02
N ALA A 384 -9.84 6.55 -12.13
CA ALA A 384 -10.33 7.84 -12.59
C ALA A 384 -9.97 9.00 -11.64
N CYS A 385 -9.93 8.78 -10.31
CA CYS A 385 -9.36 9.80 -9.39
C CYS A 385 -7.90 10.13 -9.75
N MET A 386 -7.11 9.09 -10.07
CA MET A 386 -5.68 9.23 -10.39
C MET A 386 -5.41 9.86 -11.76
N LEU A 387 -6.38 9.80 -12.69
CA LEU A 387 -6.26 10.39 -14.04
C LEU A 387 -6.81 11.81 -14.11
N ARG A 388 -7.73 12.18 -13.22
CA ARG A 388 -8.24 13.55 -13.13
C ARG A 388 -7.20 14.45 -12.46
N PRO A 389 -7.20 15.76 -12.74
CA PRO A 389 -6.33 16.68 -12.01
C PRO A 389 -6.53 16.55 -10.50
N ASP A 390 -5.44 16.60 -9.74
CA ASP A 390 -5.49 16.37 -8.30
C ASP A 390 -6.24 17.53 -7.60
N PRO A 391 -7.08 17.26 -6.57
CA PRO A 391 -7.78 18.33 -5.84
C PRO A 391 -6.84 19.39 -5.24
N ARG A 392 -5.60 19.03 -4.89
CA ARG A 392 -4.57 19.97 -4.45
C ARG A 392 -4.17 20.95 -5.57
N GLU A 393 -3.94 20.45 -6.77
CA GLU A 393 -3.64 21.28 -7.95
C GLU A 393 -4.85 22.09 -8.43
N GLN A 394 -6.07 21.54 -8.30
CA GLN A 394 -7.30 22.28 -8.57
C GLN A 394 -7.45 23.48 -7.64
N ALA A 395 -7.13 23.31 -6.34
CA ALA A 395 -7.13 24.40 -5.39
C ALA A 395 -6.11 25.47 -5.76
N LEU A 396 -4.86 25.10 -6.07
CA LEU A 396 -3.83 26.05 -6.51
C LEU A 396 -4.30 26.87 -7.73
N ARG A 397 -4.77 26.21 -8.80
CA ARG A 397 -5.25 26.90 -10.02
C ARG A 397 -6.44 27.81 -9.77
N TRP A 398 -7.33 27.44 -8.85
CA TRP A 398 -8.42 28.32 -8.46
C TRP A 398 -7.92 29.58 -7.76
N PHE A 399 -6.95 29.46 -6.85
CA PHE A 399 -6.31 30.60 -6.22
C PHE A 399 -5.67 31.52 -7.26
N GLU A 400 -4.86 30.96 -8.18
CA GLU A 400 -4.19 31.73 -9.24
C GLU A 400 -5.16 32.52 -10.13
N SER A 401 -6.38 32.03 -10.30
CA SER A 401 -7.40 32.64 -11.15
C SER A 401 -8.41 33.55 -10.42
N HIS A 402 -8.56 33.41 -9.10
CA HIS A 402 -9.62 34.11 -8.35
C HIS A 402 -9.12 34.95 -7.18
N VAL A 403 -7.90 34.72 -6.71
CA VAL A 403 -7.34 35.37 -5.51
C VAL A 403 -6.17 36.25 -5.92
N PRO A 404 -6.25 37.57 -5.69
CA PRO A 404 -5.15 38.49 -5.99
C PRO A 404 -3.87 38.12 -5.24
N ALA A 405 -2.72 38.40 -5.86
CA ALA A 405 -1.42 38.27 -5.21
C ALA A 405 -1.33 39.14 -3.94
N GLY A 406 -0.48 38.73 -3.00
CA GLY A 406 -0.28 39.38 -1.70
C GLY A 406 -1.31 39.00 -0.63
N ARG A 407 -2.38 38.28 -0.98
CA ARG A 407 -3.33 37.73 0.01
C ARG A 407 -2.66 36.70 0.91
N THR A 408 -3.14 36.63 2.14
CA THR A 408 -2.62 35.73 3.18
C THR A 408 -3.37 34.41 3.17
N ILE A 409 -2.63 33.30 3.08
CA ILE A 409 -3.18 31.93 3.11
C ILE A 409 -2.61 31.22 4.34
N ALA A 410 -3.50 30.75 5.21
CA ALA A 410 -3.12 30.04 6.42
C ALA A 410 -3.47 28.56 6.40
N PHE A 411 -2.65 27.77 7.09
CA PHE A 411 -2.80 26.34 7.27
C PHE A 411 -2.91 25.99 8.78
N PRO A 412 -3.86 25.13 9.18
CA PRO A 412 -4.04 24.77 10.60
C PRO A 412 -2.95 23.84 11.13
N THR A 413 -2.25 23.12 10.24
CA THR A 413 -1.11 22.26 10.56
C THR A 413 0.13 22.71 9.79
N VAL A 414 1.29 22.10 10.05
CA VAL A 414 2.48 22.33 9.20
C VAL A 414 2.22 21.72 7.83
N PRO A 415 2.24 22.51 6.73
CA PRO A 415 1.94 22.00 5.40
C PRO A 415 2.71 20.72 5.06
N TRP A 416 2.05 19.77 4.40
CA TRP A 416 2.67 18.52 3.97
C TRP A 416 2.15 18.10 2.59
N PHE A 417 2.37 16.84 2.20
CA PHE A 417 1.93 16.29 0.90
C PHE A 417 0.42 16.46 0.62
N TYR A 418 -0.41 16.61 1.64
CA TYR A 418 -1.86 16.82 1.51
C TYR A 418 -2.25 18.30 1.27
N THR A 419 -1.31 19.23 1.42
CA THR A 419 -1.53 20.67 1.22
C THR A 419 -1.44 21.01 -0.27
N PRO A 420 -2.29 21.90 -0.81
CA PRO A 420 -2.09 22.45 -2.15
C PRO A 420 -0.68 23.03 -2.30
N PRO A 421 0.00 22.82 -3.44
CA PRO A 421 1.41 23.19 -3.58
C PRO A 421 1.58 24.70 -3.84
N PHE A 422 1.22 25.54 -2.87
CA PHE A 422 1.47 26.98 -2.89
C PHE A 422 2.96 27.32 -2.82
N TYR A 423 3.77 26.33 -2.46
CA TYR A 423 5.21 26.28 -2.62
C TYR A 423 5.62 24.83 -2.95
N PRO A 424 6.74 24.60 -3.67
CA PRO A 424 7.02 23.29 -4.24
C PRO A 424 7.43 22.19 -3.26
N ASP A 425 7.99 22.57 -2.11
CA ASP A 425 8.68 21.66 -1.19
C ASP A 425 7.81 21.18 -0.01
N THR A 426 6.49 21.13 -0.21
CA THR A 426 5.54 20.62 0.78
C THR A 426 5.80 19.17 1.19
N GLY A 427 6.48 18.37 0.37
CA GLY A 427 6.76 16.95 0.64
C GLY A 427 8.05 16.66 1.42
N GLU A 428 8.80 17.67 1.86
CA GLU A 428 10.03 17.44 2.62
C GLU A 428 9.76 16.69 3.95
N LEU A 429 10.69 15.82 4.36
CA LEU A 429 10.50 14.88 5.47
C LEU A 429 10.41 15.61 6.82
N ARG A 430 11.31 16.56 7.06
CA ARG A 430 11.38 17.28 8.35
C ARG A 430 10.44 18.48 8.32
N TRP A 431 9.58 18.58 9.33
CA TRP A 431 8.59 19.67 9.41
C TRP A 431 9.25 21.05 9.59
N GLN A 432 10.41 21.11 10.26
CA GLN A 432 11.18 22.35 10.40
C GLN A 432 11.68 22.85 9.03
N ASP A 433 12.17 21.94 8.20
CA ASP A 433 12.63 22.28 6.85
C ASP A 433 11.46 22.73 5.98
N ARG A 434 10.29 22.09 6.10
CA ARG A 434 9.05 22.53 5.43
C ARG A 434 8.64 23.95 5.81
N LEU A 435 8.72 24.32 7.09
CA LEU A 435 8.42 25.68 7.54
C LEU A 435 9.45 26.70 7.03
N ARG A 436 10.74 26.36 7.09
CA ARG A 436 11.80 27.22 6.56
C ARG A 436 11.61 27.45 5.06
N LEU A 437 11.43 26.38 4.30
CA LEU A 437 11.22 26.45 2.84
C LEU A 437 9.95 27.22 2.48
N MET A 438 8.86 27.09 3.26
CA MET A 438 7.66 27.90 3.06
C MET A 438 7.91 29.41 3.26
N GLN A 439 8.77 29.78 4.22
CA GLN A 439 9.13 31.19 4.48
C GLN A 439 10.07 31.76 3.41
N GLU A 440 10.95 30.91 2.86
CA GLU A 440 11.91 31.26 1.80
C GLU A 440 11.29 31.19 0.39
N ALA A 441 10.13 30.54 0.24
CA ALA A 441 9.49 30.32 -1.04
C ALA A 441 8.99 31.62 -1.68
N HIS A 442 9.24 31.76 -2.97
CA HIS A 442 8.68 32.81 -3.81
C HIS A 442 7.24 32.46 -4.21
N SER A 443 6.31 32.60 -3.28
CA SER A 443 4.88 32.43 -3.53
C SER A 443 4.22 33.77 -3.87
N PRO A 444 3.25 33.83 -4.79
CA PRO A 444 2.45 35.04 -5.00
C PRO A 444 1.56 35.38 -3.79
N TYR A 445 1.47 34.48 -2.80
CA TYR A 445 0.68 34.63 -1.59
C TYR A 445 1.58 34.69 -0.35
N ARG A 446 1.09 35.33 0.71
CA ARG A 446 1.74 35.30 2.02
C ARG A 446 1.31 34.03 2.76
N LEU A 447 2.18 33.03 2.80
CA LEU A 447 1.89 31.73 3.42
C LEU A 447 2.15 31.75 4.92
N ILE A 448 1.21 31.23 5.71
CA ILE A 448 1.30 31.17 7.18
C ILE A 448 0.92 29.79 7.69
N ALA A 449 1.81 29.13 8.41
CA ALA A 449 1.43 27.98 9.23
C ALA A 449 0.98 28.49 10.60
N LEU A 450 -0.23 28.11 11.03
CA LEU A 450 -0.74 28.40 12.37
C LEU A 450 -0.19 27.42 13.42
N ALA A 451 0.59 26.42 12.98
CA ALA A 451 1.26 25.43 13.80
C ALA A 451 2.78 25.68 13.86
N PRO A 452 3.48 25.20 14.91
CA PRO A 452 2.97 24.52 16.11
C PRO A 452 2.48 25.49 17.21
N PRO A 453 1.50 25.10 18.06
CA PRO A 453 0.76 23.82 18.02
C PRO A 453 -0.27 23.76 16.89
N GLU A 454 -0.60 22.56 16.41
CA GLU A 454 -1.62 22.40 15.36
C GLU A 454 -3.01 22.81 15.86
N TRP A 455 -3.84 23.35 14.97
CA TRP A 455 -5.19 23.81 15.27
C TRP A 455 -5.24 24.91 16.35
N ASP A 456 -4.26 25.81 16.35
CA ASP A 456 -4.19 26.95 17.26
C ASP A 456 -5.27 28.01 16.97
N ALA A 457 -6.28 28.02 17.83
CA ALA A 457 -7.40 28.95 17.82
C ALA A 457 -6.96 30.41 18.07
N GLU A 458 -5.99 30.64 18.95
CA GLU A 458 -5.50 31.97 19.28
C GLU A 458 -4.68 32.54 18.13
N ALA A 459 -3.85 31.69 17.48
CA ALA A 459 -3.14 32.07 16.27
C ALA A 459 -4.11 32.48 15.15
N LEU A 460 -5.21 31.74 14.94
CA LEU A 460 -6.21 32.11 13.93
C LEU A 460 -6.85 33.48 14.22
N GLN A 461 -7.18 33.78 15.48
CA GLN A 461 -7.76 35.07 15.88
C GLN A 461 -6.76 36.23 15.78
N ARG A 462 -5.48 35.97 16.08
CA ARG A 462 -4.42 36.98 16.04
C ARG A 462 -3.98 37.30 14.63
N VAL A 463 -3.81 36.29 13.78
CA VAL A 463 -3.28 36.44 12.41
C VAL A 463 -4.36 36.97 11.46
N GLN A 464 -5.62 36.55 11.62
CA GLN A 464 -6.74 36.92 10.75
C GLN A 464 -6.41 36.83 9.24
N PRO A 465 -5.93 35.66 8.76
CA PRO A 465 -5.59 35.47 7.35
C PRO A 465 -6.78 35.74 6.42
N ASP A 466 -6.51 36.11 5.16
CA ASP A 466 -7.59 36.26 4.16
C ASP A 466 -8.27 34.91 3.86
N TYR A 467 -7.48 33.84 3.82
CA TYR A 467 -7.93 32.48 3.51
C TYR A 467 -7.37 31.45 4.49
N VAL A 468 -8.16 30.41 4.78
CA VAL A 468 -7.73 29.20 5.49
C VAL A 468 -7.98 28.00 4.59
N VAL A 469 -6.95 27.19 4.38
CA VAL A 469 -7.00 25.98 3.53
C VAL A 469 -6.86 24.75 4.41
N ILE A 470 -7.80 23.82 4.28
CA ILE A 470 -7.87 22.61 5.13
C ILE A 470 -8.11 21.39 4.24
N SER A 471 -7.22 20.40 4.35
CA SER A 471 -7.42 19.08 3.77
C SER A 471 -8.24 18.18 4.69
N ASP A 472 -9.09 17.31 4.13
CA ASP A 472 -9.74 16.25 4.89
C ASP A 472 -8.74 15.27 5.51
N PHE A 473 -7.56 15.14 4.91
CA PHE A 473 -6.46 14.37 5.46
C PHE A 473 -6.02 14.87 6.84
N GLU A 474 -6.11 16.18 7.08
CA GLU A 474 -5.74 16.83 8.35
C GLU A 474 -6.88 16.78 9.37
N GLU A 475 -8.10 17.12 8.93
CA GLU A 475 -9.21 17.34 9.87
C GLU A 475 -9.98 16.08 10.24
N ARG A 476 -9.98 15.03 9.39
CA ARG A 476 -10.91 13.90 9.53
C ARG A 476 -10.81 13.23 10.89
N ASP A 477 -9.60 12.91 11.32
CA ASP A 477 -9.37 12.11 12.52
C ASP A 477 -9.52 12.94 13.78
N VAL A 478 -8.99 14.16 13.80
CA VAL A 478 -9.15 15.11 14.92
C VAL A 478 -10.62 15.51 15.13
N LYS A 479 -11.39 15.60 14.04
CA LYS A 479 -12.85 15.81 14.07
C LYS A 479 -13.57 14.59 14.65
N ARG A 480 -13.20 13.38 14.20
CA ARG A 480 -13.82 12.13 14.63
C ARG A 480 -13.67 11.88 16.13
N ILE A 481 -12.50 12.14 16.69
CA ILE A 481 -12.24 11.98 18.13
C ILE A 481 -12.71 13.18 18.97
N GLY A 482 -13.18 14.25 18.33
CA GLY A 482 -13.59 15.47 19.02
C GLY A 482 -12.44 16.12 19.79
N ARG A 483 -11.32 16.40 19.13
CA ARG A 483 -10.19 17.10 19.76
C ARG A 483 -10.60 18.53 20.17
N ALA A 484 -10.23 18.97 21.37
CA ALA A 484 -10.73 20.22 21.96
C ALA A 484 -10.23 21.47 21.22
N ASP A 485 -8.95 21.48 20.86
CA ASP A 485 -8.30 22.48 20.03
C ASP A 485 -8.95 22.59 18.63
N TYR A 486 -9.20 21.47 17.95
CA TYR A 486 -9.91 21.43 16.67
C TYR A 486 -11.31 22.04 16.79
N ARG A 487 -12.05 21.75 17.87
CA ARG A 487 -13.36 22.37 18.12
C ARG A 487 -13.25 23.88 18.32
N ALA A 488 -12.28 24.34 19.11
CA ALA A 488 -12.06 25.76 19.35
C ALA A 488 -11.68 26.49 18.05
N PHE A 489 -10.73 25.95 17.29
CA PHE A 489 -10.34 26.44 15.98
C PHE A 489 -11.53 26.53 15.03
N THR A 490 -12.31 25.44 14.93
CA THR A 490 -13.46 25.36 14.02
C THR A 490 -14.59 26.30 14.43
N ALA A 491 -14.78 26.57 15.73
CA ALA A 491 -15.76 27.55 16.20
C ALA A 491 -15.43 28.96 15.68
N ILE A 492 -14.17 29.36 15.74
CA ILE A 492 -13.68 30.64 15.20
C ILE A 492 -13.77 30.64 13.68
N LEU A 493 -13.31 29.57 13.02
CA LEU A 493 -13.39 29.42 11.57
C LEU A 493 -14.83 29.61 11.05
N ARG A 494 -15.84 29.00 11.69
CA ARG A 494 -17.24 29.16 11.28
C ARG A 494 -17.82 30.54 11.60
N ARG A 495 -17.36 31.17 12.68
CA ARG A 495 -17.78 32.51 13.08
C ARG A 495 -17.26 33.56 12.10
N ASP A 496 -15.97 33.49 11.77
CA ASP A 496 -15.25 34.59 11.10
C ASP A 496 -14.99 34.34 9.61
N TYR A 497 -15.13 33.09 9.15
CA TYR A 497 -14.87 32.70 7.76
C TYR A 497 -16.08 32.01 7.13
N ARG A 498 -16.19 32.10 5.80
CA ARG A 498 -17.18 31.39 4.99
C ARG A 498 -16.48 30.35 4.11
N LEU A 499 -17.05 29.15 4.02
CA LEU A 499 -16.58 28.14 3.07
C LEU A 499 -16.92 28.61 1.65
N VAL A 500 -15.90 28.93 0.85
CA VAL A 500 -16.09 29.45 -0.51
C VAL A 500 -15.97 28.36 -1.57
N ARG A 501 -15.13 27.34 -1.33
CA ARG A 501 -14.92 26.24 -2.29
C ARG A 501 -14.49 24.93 -1.63
N VAL A 502 -14.81 23.83 -2.32
CA VAL A 502 -14.39 22.47 -1.99
C VAL A 502 -13.93 21.79 -3.28
N PHE A 503 -12.68 21.33 -3.31
CA PHE A 503 -12.11 20.56 -4.41
C PHE A 503 -12.03 19.10 -4.00
N ARG A 504 -12.54 18.20 -4.83
CA ARG A 504 -12.53 16.75 -4.58
C ARG A 504 -12.79 15.97 -5.87
N ASN A 505 -12.22 14.79 -5.96
CA ASN A 505 -12.51 13.82 -7.02
C ASN A 505 -13.43 12.71 -6.46
N ASP A 506 -14.75 12.94 -6.48
CA ASP A 506 -15.72 11.95 -6.00
C ASP A 506 -15.84 10.73 -6.94
N LEU A 507 -16.10 9.56 -6.35
CA LEU A 507 -16.31 8.29 -7.06
C LEU A 507 -17.79 8.07 -7.43
N HIS A 508 -18.52 9.14 -7.77
CA HIS A 508 -19.94 9.05 -8.09
C HIS A 508 -20.21 8.05 -9.25
N PRO A 509 -21.23 7.18 -9.13
CA PRO A 509 -22.26 7.12 -8.08
C PRO A 509 -21.92 6.20 -6.89
N LEU A 510 -20.74 5.57 -6.83
CA LEU A 510 -20.43 4.50 -5.87
C LEU A 510 -20.38 4.99 -4.42
N ILE A 511 -19.53 5.98 -4.15
CA ILE A 511 -19.34 6.53 -2.81
C ILE A 511 -18.73 7.93 -2.92
N ARG A 512 -18.94 8.74 -1.89
CA ARG A 512 -18.17 9.98 -1.70
C ARG A 512 -16.78 9.66 -1.16
N ALA A 513 -15.79 10.48 -1.53
CA ALA A 513 -14.39 10.24 -1.16
C ALA A 513 -14.15 10.26 0.37
N ASP A 514 -14.96 10.99 1.13
CA ASP A 514 -14.88 11.12 2.60
C ASP A 514 -15.13 9.82 3.37
N ALA A 515 -15.83 8.86 2.75
CA ALA A 515 -16.07 7.54 3.33
C ALA A 515 -14.98 6.51 2.99
N LEU A 516 -13.98 6.89 2.18
CA LEU A 516 -12.88 5.99 1.85
C LEU A 516 -11.96 5.74 3.05
N PRO A 517 -11.30 4.58 3.13
CA PRO A 517 -10.22 4.35 4.08
C PRO A 517 -9.07 5.33 3.87
N HIS A 518 -8.31 5.57 4.94
CA HIS A 518 -7.26 6.59 5.00
C HIS A 518 -6.24 6.48 3.84
N ASP A 519 -5.78 5.27 3.50
CA ASP A 519 -4.83 5.04 2.39
C ASP A 519 -5.36 5.45 1.00
N LEU A 520 -6.68 5.54 0.82
CA LEU A 520 -7.27 5.97 -0.46
C LEU A 520 -7.50 7.49 -0.52
N LEU A 521 -7.36 8.20 0.61
CA LEU A 521 -7.38 9.66 0.63
C LEU A 521 -6.16 10.27 -0.05
N TYR A 522 -5.06 9.52 -0.22
CA TYR A 522 -3.90 10.00 -0.98
C TYR A 522 -4.31 10.45 -2.38
N ILE A 523 -5.15 9.66 -3.07
CA ILE A 523 -5.55 9.86 -4.48
C ILE A 523 -6.88 10.57 -4.67
N CYS A 524 -7.74 10.58 -3.64
CA CYS A 524 -9.02 11.28 -3.67
C CYS A 524 -9.17 12.19 -2.43
N PRO A 525 -8.23 13.14 -2.16
CA PRO A 525 -8.38 14.05 -1.03
C PRO A 525 -9.49 15.07 -1.27
N ALA A 526 -9.96 15.72 -0.21
CA ALA A 526 -10.84 16.87 -0.29
C ALA A 526 -10.17 18.11 0.32
N VAL A 527 -10.03 19.16 -0.48
CA VAL A 527 -9.46 20.45 -0.06
C VAL A 527 -10.58 21.48 0.11
N ARG A 528 -10.67 22.08 1.30
CA ARG A 528 -11.66 23.11 1.64
C ARG A 528 -10.98 24.45 1.75
N VAL A 529 -11.59 25.47 1.13
CA VAL A 529 -11.10 26.85 1.16
C VAL A 529 -12.13 27.71 1.87
N TYR A 530 -11.69 28.33 2.96
CA TYR A 530 -12.46 29.31 3.74
C TYR A 530 -11.90 30.70 3.45
N ALA A 531 -12.77 31.69 3.27
CA ALA A 531 -12.41 33.09 3.12
C ALA A 531 -12.96 33.92 4.29
N ALA A 532 -12.22 34.93 4.74
CA ALA A 532 -12.69 35.86 5.76
C ALA A 532 -14.03 36.52 5.33
N LYS A 533 -14.92 36.76 6.30
CA LYS A 533 -16.26 37.33 6.07
C LYS A 533 -16.25 38.84 5.83
#